data_AF-A0A7Z8Z7B3-F1
#
_entry.id   AF-A0A7Z8Z7B3-F1
#
_cell.length_a   1.000
_cell.length_b   1.000
_cell.length_c   1.000
_cell.angle_alpha   90.00
_cell.angle_beta   90.00
_cell.angle_gamma   90.00
#
_symmetry.space_group_name_H-M   'P 1'
#
loop_
_entity.id
_entity.type
_entity.pdbx_description
1 polymer ?
#
loop_
_entity_poly.entity_id
_entity_poly.type
_entity_poly.pdbx_seq_one_letter_code
_entity_poly.pdbx_strand_id
1 'polypeptide(L)' 'MSSIAALKLGNPVERLARVLKENQDKLNLSKDGFVSVDLSNEEAMKAIRDQMDKLEGIKTSTVKAKYYYRTR' A
#
# COMPACT_ATOMS: atom_id res chain seq x y z
N MET A 1 -2.36 -18.46 0.67
CA MET A 1 -1.52 -18.50 1.88
C MET A 1 -0.20 -17.75 1.63
N SER A 2 -0.15 -16.42 1.84
CA SER A 2 1.05 -15.62 1.47
C SER A 2 1.53 -14.63 2.55
N SER A 3 1.12 -14.80 3.81
CA SER A 3 1.39 -13.81 4.87
C SER A 3 2.65 -14.09 5.72
N ILE A 4 3.27 -15.27 5.60
CA ILE A 4 4.34 -15.69 6.53
C ILE A 4 5.75 -15.59 5.90
N ALA A 5 5.87 -15.62 4.56
CA ALA A 5 7.17 -15.52 3.88
C ALA A 5 7.83 -14.14 4.02
N ALA A 6 7.03 -13.07 4.14
CA ALA A 6 7.51 -11.69 4.29
C ALA A 6 8.18 -11.40 5.64
N LEU A 7 7.93 -12.23 6.67
CA LEU A 7 8.48 -12.09 8.02
C LEU A 7 9.82 -12.81 8.21
N LYS A 8 10.23 -13.69 7.27
CA LYS A 8 11.43 -14.53 7.39
C LYS A 8 12.64 -14.03 6.57
N LEU A 9 12.51 -12.93 5.83
CA LEU A 9 13.58 -12.39 5.01
C LEU A 9 14.39 -11.34 5.78
N GLY A 10 15.69 -11.59 5.89
CA GLY A 10 16.69 -10.70 6.47
C GLY A 10 16.76 -9.33 5.78
N ASN A 11 17.51 -8.43 6.41
CA ASN A 11 17.85 -7.07 5.97
C ASN A 11 16.73 -6.26 5.26
N PRO A 12 16.25 -5.15 5.85
CA PRO A 12 15.27 -4.25 5.20
C PRO A 12 15.60 -3.88 3.74
N VAL A 13 16.88 -3.77 3.40
CA VAL A 13 17.36 -3.47 2.04
C VAL A 13 17.05 -4.62 1.07
N GLU A 14 17.31 -5.86 1.46
CA GLU A 14 17.03 -7.05 0.63
C GLU A 14 15.54 -7.25 0.42
N ARG A 15 14.74 -6.98 1.45
CA ARG A 15 13.28 -7.00 1.36
C ARG A 15 12.75 -5.97 0.38
N LEU A 16 13.24 -4.73 0.47
CA LEU A 16 12.85 -3.68 -0.46
C LEU A 16 13.27 -4.02 -1.89
N ALA A 17 14.52 -4.45 -2.08
CA ALA A 17 15.03 -4.85 -3.39
C ALA A 17 14.21 -5.98 -4.03
N ARG A 18 13.80 -6.97 -3.24
CA ARG A 18 12.91 -8.05 -3.70
C ARG A 18 11.56 -7.51 -4.17
N VAL A 19 10.90 -6.69 -3.34
CA VAL A 19 9.58 -6.13 -3.68
C VAL A 19 9.65 -5.27 -4.95
N LEU A 20 10.68 -4.45 -5.08
CA LEU A 20 10.90 -3.62 -6.28
C LEU A 20 11.12 -4.48 -7.52
N LYS A 21 11.91 -5.57 -7.41
CA LYS A 21 12.17 -6.48 -8.52
C LYS A 21 10.94 -7.28 -8.94
N GLU A 22 10.14 -7.74 -7.98
CA GLU A 22 8.92 -8.53 -8.24
C GLU A 22 7.79 -7.70 -8.87
N ASN A 23 7.84 -6.37 -8.75
CA ASN A 23 6.79 -5.45 -9.24
C ASN A 23 7.34 -4.40 -10.22
N GLN A 24 8.47 -4.68 -10.86
CA GLN A 24 9.17 -3.71 -11.70
C GLN A 24 8.31 -3.22 -12.88
N ASP A 25 7.41 -4.04 -13.38
CA ASP A 25 6.46 -3.75 -14.45
C ASP A 25 5.32 -2.80 -14.03
N LYS A 26 5.10 -2.63 -12.73
CA LYS A 26 4.03 -1.82 -12.12
C LYS A 26 4.54 -0.51 -11.54
N LEU A 27 5.85 -0.28 -11.61
CA LEU A 27 6.55 0.80 -10.94
C LEU A 27 7.44 1.56 -11.92
N ASN A 28 7.49 2.88 -11.77
CA ASN A 28 8.43 3.75 -12.44
C ASN A 28 9.54 4.15 -11.47
N LEU A 29 10.77 3.75 -11.78
CA LEU A 29 11.98 4.12 -11.04
C LEU A 29 12.67 5.30 -11.71
N SER A 30 12.79 6.41 -10.99
CA SER A 30 13.59 7.55 -11.42
C SER A 30 15.07 7.33 -11.16
N LYS A 31 15.93 8.02 -11.91
CA LYS A 31 17.38 7.99 -11.72
C LYS A 31 17.82 8.52 -10.35
N ASP A 32 16.98 9.34 -9.72
CA ASP A 32 17.22 9.93 -8.40
C ASP A 32 16.75 9.03 -7.24
N GLY A 33 16.31 7.80 -7.55
CA GLY A 33 15.90 6.81 -6.55
C GLY A 33 14.45 6.95 -6.06
N PHE A 34 13.66 7.86 -6.64
CA PHE A 34 12.21 7.89 -6.38
C PHE A 34 11.52 6.74 -7.11
N VAL A 35 10.66 6.03 -6.37
CA VAL A 35 9.76 5.00 -6.87
C VAL A 35 8.36 5.59 -6.96
N SER A 36 7.73 5.45 -8.12
CA SER A 36 6.34 5.85 -8.33
C SER A 36 5.56 4.67 -8.91
N VAL A 37 4.24 4.65 -8.69
CA VAL A 37 3.37 3.61 -9.26
C VAL A 37 3.05 3.99 -10.71
N ASP A 38 3.12 3.03 -11.62
CA ASP A 38 2.67 3.24 -12.99
C ASP A 38 1.15 3.09 -13.06
N LEU A 39 0.45 4.22 -13.23
CA LEU A 39 -1.00 4.26 -13.35
C LEU A 39 -1.51 3.88 -14.76
N SER A 40 -0.61 3.73 -15.73
CA SER A 40 -0.97 3.19 -17.04
C SER A 40 -1.00 1.65 -17.06
N ASN A 41 -0.42 1.00 -16.05
CA ASN A 41 -0.44 -0.44 -15.88
C ASN A 41 -1.80 -0.92 -15.35
N GLU A 42 -2.50 -1.75 -16.12
CA GLU A 42 -3.84 -2.25 -15.78
C GLU A 42 -3.86 -3.11 -14.50
N GLU A 43 -2.80 -3.89 -14.24
CA GLU A 43 -2.70 -4.69 -13.01
C GLU A 43 -2.49 -3.82 -11.77
N ALA A 44 -1.71 -2.74 -11.89
CA ALA A 44 -1.53 -1.77 -10.82
C ALA A 44 -2.86 -1.08 -10.50
N MET A 45 -3.59 -0.65 -11.53
CA MET A 45 -4.91 -0.04 -11.38
C MET A 45 -5.94 -1.01 -10.79
N LYS A 46 -5.92 -2.28 -11.20
CA LYS A 46 -6.77 -3.32 -10.61
C LYS A 46 -6.45 -3.53 -9.13
N ALA A 47 -5.18 -3.64 -8.76
CA ALA A 47 -4.78 -3.83 -7.37
C ALA A 47 -5.21 -2.64 -6.50
N ILE A 48 -5.13 -1.41 -7.01
CA ILE A 48 -5.63 -0.21 -6.32
C ILE A 48 -7.14 -0.32 -6.09
N ARG A 49 -7.92 -0.66 -7.12
CA ARG A 49 -9.38 -0.85 -7.00
C ARG A 49 -9.75 -1.93 -5.99
N ASP A 50 -9.11 -3.09 -6.07
CA ASP A 50 -9.32 -4.21 -5.14
C ASP A 50 -9.06 -3.80 -3.67
N GLN A 51 -8.18 -2.82 -3.43
CA GLN A 51 -7.94 -2.26 -2.09
C GLN A 51 -8.95 -1.16 -1.73
N MET A 52 -9.37 -0.32 -2.68
CA MET A 52 -10.42 0.67 -2.47
C MET A 52 -11.76 0.02 -2.09
N ASP A 53 -12.13 -1.06 -2.76
CA ASP A 53 -13.36 -1.82 -2.47
C ASP A 53 -13.36 -2.37 -1.02
N LYS A 54 -12.19 -2.76 -0.51
CA LYS A 54 -12.04 -3.18 0.89
C LYS A 54 -12.22 -2.03 1.87
N LEU A 55 -11.81 -0.81 1.49
CA LEU A 55 -11.99 0.39 2.30
C LEU A 55 -13.46 0.83 2.33
N GLU A 56 -14.18 0.72 1.22
CA GLU A 56 -15.62 0.99 1.15
C GLU A 56 -16.43 0.06 2.07
N GLY A 57 -15.95 -1.18 2.25
CA GLY A 57 -16.52 -2.14 3.21
C GLY A 57 -16.28 -1.83 4.69
N ILE A 58 -15.41 -0.86 5.03
CA ILE A 58 -15.15 -0.47 6.42
C ILE A 58 -16.30 0.41 6.91
N LYS A 59 -17.20 -0.19 7.71
CA LYS A 59 -18.28 0.54 8.38
C LYS A 59 -17.69 1.71 9.18
N THR A 60 -18.12 2.94 8.84
CA THR A 60 -17.75 4.20 9.50
C THR A 60 -18.15 4.26 10.99
N SER A 61 -18.92 3.29 11.48
CA SER A 61 -19.39 3.19 12.86
C SER A 61 -18.30 2.92 13.91
N THR A 62 -17.07 2.61 13.51
CA THR A 62 -15.95 2.32 14.43
C THR A 62 -15.20 3.57 14.91
N VAL A 63 -15.41 4.73 14.28
CA VAL A 63 -14.79 5.97 14.73
C VAL A 63 -15.66 6.58 15.83
N LYS A 64 -15.26 6.41 17.10
CA LYS A 64 -15.84 7.19 18.22
C LYS A 64 -15.57 8.67 17.93
N ALA A 65 -16.60 9.40 17.49
CA ALA A 65 -16.53 10.86 17.38
C ALA A 65 -16.23 11.44 18.76
N LYS A 66 -15.00 11.93 18.97
CA LYS A 66 -14.66 12.72 20.15
C LYS A 66 -15.25 14.11 19.95
N TYR A 67 -16.41 14.36 20.54
CA TYR A 67 -16.97 15.69 20.67
C TYR A 67 -16.14 16.47 21.70
N TYR A 68 -15.37 17.45 21.24
CA TYR A 68 -14.75 18.43 22.13
C TYR A 68 -15.79 19.51 22.45
N TYR A 69 -16.29 19.51 23.68
CA TYR A 69 -17.04 20.64 24.19
C TYR A 69 -16.09 21.82 24.34
N ARG A 70 -16.27 22.85 23.49
CA ARG A 70 -15.62 24.14 23.66
C ARG A 70 -16.39 24.88 24.76
N THR A 71 -15.92 24.76 26.00
CA THR A 71 -16.39 25.62 27.08
C THR A 71 -16.02 27.07 26.72
N ARG A 72 -17.02 27.94 26.70
CA ARG A 72 -16.87 29.39 26.50
C ARG A 72 -16.28 30.04 27.75
#